data_AF-A0A6J4HSF7-F1
#
_entry.id   AF-A0A6J4HSF7-F1
#
_cell.length_a   1.000
_cell.length_b   1.000
_cell.length_c   1.000
_cell.angle_alpha   90.00
_cell.angle_beta   90.00
_cell.angle_gamma   90.00
#
_symmetry.space_group_name_H-M   'P 1'
#
loop_
_entity.id
_entity.type
_entity.pdbx_description
1 polymer ?
#
loop_
_entity_poly.entity_id
_entity_poly.type
_entity_poly.pdbx_seq_one_letter_code
_entity_poly.pdbx_strand_id
1 'polypeptide(L)'
;MTRLLKEESGYSLAEVIVSIFILTAAIIPMVGMFDMGLNAATEGSNYDKARALAKKQLEQAQSLPYTTVRTSLPNAPCTFDASGRCEAVNLEVPTAEDPNGEFDNFRYAIVKQYVAPSDITLDDEAADDTGMMRITVDVGWGGDLVWPYTDPGYTSTTTKAR
;
A
#
# COMPACT_ATOMS: atom_id res chain seq x y z
N MET A 1 50.62 63.37 -14.24
CA MET A 1 50.76 61.97 -13.82
C MET A 1 49.68 61.69 -12.77
N THR A 2 48.44 61.54 -13.22
CA THR A 2 47.27 61.41 -12.32
C THR A 2 46.18 60.68 -13.07
N ARG A 3 45.93 59.42 -12.69
CA ARG A 3 44.67 58.66 -12.79
C ARG A 3 45.00 57.18 -12.84
N LEU A 4 45.07 56.52 -11.69
CA LEU A 4 44.99 55.06 -11.57
C LEU A 4 44.70 54.67 -10.09
N LEU A 5 43.67 55.26 -9.46
CA LEU A 5 43.20 54.86 -8.13
C LEU A 5 41.66 54.89 -8.02
N LYS A 6 40.94 54.56 -9.09
CA LYS A 6 39.45 54.57 -9.10
C LYS A 6 38.85 53.24 -9.56
N GLU A 7 39.49 52.12 -9.25
CA GLU A 7 38.98 50.77 -9.61
C GLU A 7 39.10 49.70 -8.53
N GLU A 8 39.37 50.06 -7.27
CA GLU A 8 39.13 49.14 -6.14
C GLU A 8 37.76 49.42 -5.52
N SER A 9 36.71 49.13 -6.30
CA SER A 9 35.34 49.06 -5.78
C SER A 9 35.21 47.78 -4.97
N GLY A 10 35.61 47.81 -3.69
CA GLY A 10 35.30 46.74 -2.75
C GLY A 10 33.80 46.45 -2.72
N TYR A 11 33.44 45.17 -2.66
CA TYR A 11 32.06 44.70 -2.64
C TYR A 11 31.24 45.49 -1.60
N SER A 12 30.14 46.10 -2.04
CA SER A 12 29.31 46.91 -1.14
C SER A 12 28.58 46.00 -0.15
N LEU A 13 28.52 46.40 1.13
CA LEU A 13 27.80 45.65 2.17
C LEU A 13 26.34 45.40 1.79
N ALA A 14 25.71 46.34 1.08
CA ALA A 14 24.35 46.20 0.55
C ALA A 14 24.24 45.06 -0.48
N GLU A 15 25.25 44.89 -1.33
CA GLU A 15 25.32 43.83 -2.33
C GLU A 15 25.42 42.46 -1.66
N VAL A 16 26.26 42.33 -0.63
CA VAL A 16 26.40 41.09 0.17
C VAL A 16 25.08 40.70 0.82
N ILE A 17 24.37 41.66 1.42
CA ILE A 17 23.06 41.40 2.04
C ILE A 17 22.04 40.94 0.99
N VAL A 18 21.98 41.62 -0.16
CA VAL A 18 21.09 41.24 -1.26
C VAL A 18 21.42 39.84 -1.80
N SER A 19 22.69 39.49 -1.94
CA SER A 19 23.12 38.14 -2.34
C SER A 19 22.67 37.08 -1.33
N ILE A 20 22.79 37.34 -0.03
CA ILE A 20 22.32 36.41 1.02
C ILE A 20 20.80 36.24 0.92
N PHE A 21 20.04 37.33 0.77
CA PHE A 21 18.57 37.24 0.63
C PHE A 21 18.15 36.43 -0.60
N ILE A 22 18.77 36.68 -1.75
CA ILE A 22 18.49 35.94 -2.99
C ILE A 22 18.85 34.46 -2.81
N LEU A 23 19.99 34.16 -2.18
CA LEU A 23 20.42 32.80 -1.91
C LEU A 23 19.43 32.08 -0.99
N THR A 24 19.00 32.71 0.10
CA THR A 24 18.03 32.11 1.04
C THR A 24 16.67 31.91 0.40
N ALA A 25 16.20 32.87 -0.41
CA ALA A 25 14.93 32.77 -1.12
C ALA A 25 14.92 31.62 -2.14
N ALA A 26 16.09 31.32 -2.73
CA ALA A 26 16.25 30.22 -3.68
C ALA A 26 16.26 28.83 -3.00
N ILE A 27 16.65 28.72 -1.73
CA ILE A 27 16.72 27.43 -1.01
C ILE A 27 15.34 26.93 -0.56
N ILE A 28 14.41 27.83 -0.23
CA ILE A 28 13.09 27.47 0.32
C ILE A 28 12.30 26.54 -0.62
N PRO A 29 12.18 26.79 -1.94
CA PRO A 29 11.48 25.89 -2.85
C PRO A 29 12.14 24.50 -2.96
N MET A 30 13.47 24.42 -2.85
CA MET A 30 14.19 23.15 -2.95
C MET A 30 13.87 22.22 -1.77
N VAL A 31 13.70 22.77 -0.56
CA VAL A 31 13.29 21.99 0.62
C VAL A 31 11.86 21.49 0.48
N GLY A 32 10.94 22.34 0.00
CA GLY A 32 9.55 21.92 -0.22
C GLY A 32 9.39 20.79 -1.23
N MET A 33 10.18 20.80 -2.31
CA MET A 33 10.21 19.71 -3.28
C MET A 33 10.84 18.43 -2.71
N PHE A 34 11.78 18.55 -1.78
CA PHE A 34 12.40 17.40 -1.13
C PHE A 34 11.41 16.64 -0.24
N ASP A 35 10.61 17.34 0.57
CA ASP A 35 9.58 16.71 1.39
C ASP A 35 8.52 16.00 0.55
N MET A 36 8.09 16.63 -0.54
CA MET A 36 7.16 16.01 -1.50
C MET A 36 7.78 14.76 -2.14
N GLY A 37 9.05 14.82 -2.52
CA GLY A 37 9.79 13.69 -3.08
C GLY A 37 9.90 12.52 -2.09
N LEU A 38 10.18 12.80 -0.81
CA LEU A 38 10.28 11.78 0.23
C LEU A 38 8.93 11.10 0.49
N ASN A 39 7.84 11.88 0.54
CA ASN A 39 6.49 11.36 0.69
C ASN A 39 6.11 10.47 -0.51
N ALA A 40 6.36 10.93 -1.73
CA ALA A 40 6.10 10.15 -2.93
C ALA A 40 6.92 8.85 -2.99
N ALA A 41 8.19 8.88 -2.58
CA ALA A 41 9.03 7.70 -2.51
C ALA A 41 8.55 6.69 -1.46
N THR A 42 8.12 7.18 -0.29
CA THR A 42 7.58 6.36 0.80
C THR A 42 6.25 5.72 0.39
N GLU A 43 5.37 6.49 -0.23
CA GLU A 43 4.10 6.00 -0.74
C GLU A 43 4.29 4.92 -1.82
N GLY A 44 5.17 5.17 -2.81
CA GLY A 44 5.51 4.18 -3.82
C GLY A 44 6.09 2.89 -3.22
N SER A 45 6.98 3.01 -2.24
CA SER A 45 7.52 1.85 -1.53
C SER A 45 6.43 1.07 -0.79
N ASN A 46 5.47 1.76 -0.17
CA ASN A 46 4.38 1.10 0.53
C ASN A 46 3.42 0.38 -0.43
N TYR A 47 3.14 0.94 -1.61
CA TYR A 47 2.37 0.25 -2.65
C TYR A 47 3.06 -1.04 -3.12
N ASP A 48 4.37 -1.01 -3.35
CA ASP A 48 5.13 -2.19 -3.77
C ASP A 48 5.10 -3.28 -2.69
N LYS A 49 5.26 -2.89 -1.43
CA LYS A 49 5.12 -3.80 -0.28
C LYS A 49 3.71 -4.35 -0.16
N ALA A 50 2.69 -3.51 -0.27
CA ALA A 50 1.29 -3.92 -0.20
C ALA A 50 0.95 -4.94 -1.29
N ARG A 51 1.47 -4.70 -2.51
CA ARG A 51 1.35 -5.63 -3.64
C ARG A 51 2.05 -6.95 -3.39
N ALA A 52 3.28 -6.91 -2.87
CA ALA A 52 4.02 -8.12 -2.52
C ALA A 52 3.29 -8.95 -1.45
N LEU A 53 2.76 -8.29 -0.42
CA LEU A 53 2.00 -8.95 0.64
C LEU A 53 0.71 -9.57 0.10
N ALA A 54 -0.09 -8.83 -0.65
CA ALA A 54 -1.32 -9.34 -1.24
C ALA A 54 -1.05 -10.57 -2.13
N LYS A 55 -0.01 -10.48 -2.98
CA LYS A 55 0.39 -11.60 -3.84
C LYS A 55 0.83 -12.81 -3.02
N LYS A 56 1.62 -12.62 -1.97
CA LYS A 56 2.04 -13.70 -1.07
C LYS A 56 0.84 -14.42 -0.44
N GLN A 57 -0.15 -13.68 0.06
CA GLN A 57 -1.36 -14.25 0.64
C GLN A 57 -2.20 -15.01 -0.40
N LEU A 58 -2.30 -14.50 -1.63
CA LEU A 58 -2.99 -15.20 -2.72
C LEU A 58 -2.24 -16.46 -3.17
N GLU A 59 -0.91 -16.43 -3.24
CA GLU A 59 -0.09 -17.61 -3.56
C GLU A 59 -0.22 -18.68 -2.47
N GLN A 60 -0.24 -18.28 -1.20
CA GLN A 60 -0.53 -19.19 -0.08
C GLN A 60 -1.91 -19.79 -0.22
N ALA A 61 -2.93 -18.97 -0.51
CA ALA A 61 -4.29 -19.46 -0.76
C ALA A 61 -4.34 -20.43 -1.94
N GLN A 62 -3.60 -20.18 -3.02
CA GLN A 62 -3.55 -21.09 -4.18
C GLN A 62 -2.84 -22.40 -3.87
N SER A 63 -1.78 -22.38 -3.06
CA SER A 63 -1.00 -23.57 -2.69
C SER A 63 -1.76 -24.57 -1.82
N LEU A 64 -2.76 -24.11 -1.06
CA LEU A 64 -3.52 -24.94 -0.13
C LEU A 64 -4.69 -25.67 -0.80
N PRO A 65 -5.19 -26.81 -0.28
CA PRO A 65 -6.43 -27.42 -0.76
C PRO A 65 -7.66 -26.52 -0.55
N TYR A 66 -8.69 -26.68 -1.37
CA TYR A 66 -9.93 -25.88 -1.29
C TYR A 66 -10.56 -25.91 0.11
N THR A 67 -10.65 -27.09 0.72
CA THR A 67 -11.24 -27.27 2.06
C THR A 67 -10.46 -26.54 3.15
N THR A 68 -9.14 -26.50 3.03
CA THR A 68 -8.24 -25.78 3.93
C THR A 68 -8.40 -24.27 3.75
N VAL A 69 -8.41 -23.78 2.51
CA VAL A 69 -8.68 -22.35 2.24
C VAL A 69 -10.03 -21.91 2.79
N ARG A 70 -11.06 -22.75 2.65
CA ARG A 70 -12.40 -22.46 3.18
C ARG A 70 -12.40 -22.27 4.69
N THR A 71 -11.62 -23.07 5.43
CA THR A 71 -11.74 -23.16 6.90
C THR A 71 -10.61 -22.47 7.68
N SER A 72 -9.40 -22.42 7.14
CA SER A 72 -8.18 -22.05 7.91
C SER A 72 -7.36 -20.92 7.30
N LEU A 73 -7.74 -20.41 6.13
CA LEU A 73 -7.21 -19.15 5.61
C LEU A 73 -8.18 -18.03 5.99
N PRO A 74 -7.79 -16.81 6.37
CA PRO A 74 -6.51 -16.48 7.02
C PRO A 74 -6.32 -17.29 8.31
N ASN A 75 -5.16 -17.16 8.96
CA ASN A 75 -4.87 -17.72 10.30
C ASN A 75 -5.89 -17.33 11.40
N ALA A 76 -6.97 -16.62 11.06
CA ALA A 76 -8.21 -16.47 11.81
C ALA A 76 -9.39 -17.08 11.01
N PRO A 77 -10.10 -18.09 11.55
CA PRO A 77 -11.29 -18.62 10.89
C PRO A 77 -12.39 -17.54 10.86
N CYS A 78 -12.91 -17.26 9.66
CA CYS A 78 -14.13 -16.46 9.49
C CYS A 78 -15.33 -17.40 9.28
N THR A 79 -16.55 -16.91 9.55
CA THR A 79 -17.79 -17.65 9.29
C THR A 79 -18.46 -17.09 8.04
N PHE A 80 -18.94 -17.97 7.15
CA PHE A 80 -19.69 -17.58 5.97
C PHE A 80 -21.09 -17.09 6.38
N ASP A 81 -21.50 -15.93 5.87
CA ASP A 81 -22.85 -15.38 6.04
C ASP A 81 -23.86 -16.02 5.07
N ALA A 82 -25.11 -15.56 5.12
CA ALA A 82 -26.19 -16.05 4.25
C ALA A 82 -25.97 -15.76 2.76
N SER A 83 -25.04 -14.86 2.41
CA SER A 83 -24.61 -14.56 1.04
C SER A 83 -23.39 -15.37 0.61
N GLY A 84 -22.91 -16.32 1.43
CA GLY A 84 -21.73 -17.09 1.09
C GLY A 84 -20.45 -16.26 1.11
N ARG A 85 -20.44 -15.16 1.87
CA ARG A 85 -19.30 -14.27 2.09
C ARG A 85 -18.68 -14.49 3.46
N CYS A 86 -17.36 -14.46 3.53
CA CYS A 86 -16.59 -14.63 4.76
C CYS A 86 -15.49 -13.58 4.76
N GLU A 87 -15.44 -12.76 5.79
CA GLU A 87 -14.50 -11.64 5.84
C GLU A 87 -13.70 -11.67 7.14
N ALA A 88 -12.39 -11.48 7.00
CA ALA A 88 -11.46 -11.29 8.10
C ALA A 88 -10.67 -10.01 7.85
N VAL A 89 -10.84 -9.03 8.72
CA VAL A 89 -10.25 -7.68 8.59
C VAL A 89 -9.18 -7.46 9.66
N ASN A 90 -8.37 -6.42 9.47
CA ASN A 90 -7.36 -5.98 10.44
C ASN A 90 -6.37 -7.06 10.85
N LEU A 91 -6.01 -7.92 9.90
CA LEU A 91 -5.05 -8.97 10.14
C LEU A 91 -3.64 -8.39 10.11
N GLU A 92 -2.86 -8.76 11.11
CA GLU A 92 -1.44 -8.48 11.17
C GLU A 92 -0.67 -9.58 10.46
N VAL A 93 0.43 -9.22 9.80
CA VAL A 93 1.34 -10.22 9.24
C VAL A 93 2.01 -10.95 10.41
N PRO A 94 1.88 -12.29 10.51
CA PRO A 94 2.52 -13.03 11.60
C PRO A 94 4.04 -12.83 11.56
N THR A 95 4.68 -12.65 12.72
CA THR A 95 6.14 -12.48 12.81
C THR A 95 6.92 -13.66 12.21
N ALA A 96 6.33 -14.85 12.15
CA ALA A 96 6.91 -16.00 11.48
C ALA A 96 6.97 -15.84 9.95
N GLU A 97 6.03 -15.10 9.36
CA GLU A 97 5.97 -14.83 7.92
C GLU A 97 6.80 -13.61 7.53
N ASP A 98 7.08 -12.72 8.48
CA ASP A 98 7.89 -11.53 8.33
C ASP A 98 8.85 -11.33 9.51
N PRO A 99 9.96 -12.09 9.55
CA PRO A 99 10.91 -12.02 10.65
C PRO A 99 11.69 -10.70 10.70
N ASN A 100 11.65 -9.90 9.62
CA ASN A 100 12.39 -8.65 9.50
C ASN A 100 11.53 -7.41 9.73
N GLY A 101 10.22 -7.56 9.97
CA GLY A 101 9.28 -6.44 10.14
C GLY A 101 9.13 -5.58 8.89
N GLU A 102 9.31 -6.15 7.70
CA GLU A 102 9.17 -5.43 6.43
C GLU A 102 7.75 -4.87 6.22
N PHE A 103 6.76 -5.58 6.75
CA PHE A 103 5.33 -5.28 6.74
C PHE A 103 4.84 -4.74 8.10
N ASP A 104 5.74 -4.24 8.95
CA ASP A 104 5.35 -3.53 10.17
C ASP A 104 4.43 -2.35 9.80
N ASN A 105 3.31 -2.22 10.51
CA ASN A 105 2.23 -1.24 10.25
C ASN A 105 1.41 -1.48 8.98
N PHE A 106 1.60 -2.61 8.29
CA PHE A 106 0.65 -3.09 7.30
C PHE A 106 -0.44 -3.89 7.99
N ARG A 107 -1.63 -3.78 7.44
CA ARG A 107 -2.80 -4.57 7.79
C ARG A 107 -3.35 -5.13 6.51
N TYR A 108 -3.91 -6.33 6.58
CA TYR A 108 -4.60 -6.91 5.44
C TYR A 108 -5.98 -7.45 5.83
N ALA A 109 -6.87 -7.49 4.85
CA ALA A 109 -8.16 -8.14 4.93
C ALA A 109 -8.21 -9.27 3.89
N ILE A 110 -8.84 -10.38 4.24
CA ILE A 110 -9.17 -11.44 3.30
C ILE A 110 -10.67 -11.58 3.25
N VAL A 111 -11.22 -11.41 2.06
CA VAL A 111 -12.61 -11.67 1.73
C VAL A 111 -12.67 -12.95 0.91
N LYS A 112 -13.55 -13.86 1.31
CA LYS A 112 -13.90 -15.04 0.54
C LYS A 112 -15.36 -14.95 0.15
N GLN A 113 -15.67 -15.30 -1.08
CA GLN A 113 -17.01 -15.28 -1.62
C GLN A 113 -17.22 -16.54 -2.44
N TYR A 114 -18.29 -17.31 -2.17
CA TYR A 114 -18.67 -18.39 -3.09
C TYR A 114 -19.18 -17.80 -4.40
N VAL A 115 -18.84 -18.48 -5.48
CA VAL A 115 -19.14 -18.01 -6.84
C VAL A 115 -19.70 -19.17 -7.63
N ALA A 116 -20.83 -18.98 -8.31
CA ALA A 116 -21.39 -20.02 -9.16
C ALA A 116 -20.92 -19.85 -10.61
N PRO A 117 -20.68 -20.94 -11.36
CA PRO A 117 -20.56 -20.83 -12.81
C PRO A 117 -21.95 -20.58 -13.38
N SER A 118 -22.17 -19.43 -14.01
CA SER A 118 -23.27 -19.19 -14.94
C SER A 118 -22.80 -19.47 -16.38
N ASP A 119 -23.73 -19.62 -17.33
CA ASP A 119 -23.51 -20.17 -18.67
C ASP A 119 -22.23 -19.69 -19.41
N ILE A 120 -21.78 -18.45 -19.14
CA ILE A 120 -20.55 -17.87 -19.71
C ILE A 120 -19.82 -16.97 -18.68
N THR A 121 -20.34 -16.86 -17.46
CA THR A 121 -19.90 -15.87 -16.46
C THR A 121 -19.78 -16.52 -15.08
N LEU A 122 -19.19 -15.78 -14.15
CA LEU A 122 -19.19 -16.14 -12.74
C LEU A 122 -20.27 -15.30 -12.08
N ASP A 123 -21.24 -15.95 -11.42
CA ASP A 123 -22.17 -15.26 -10.56
C ASP A 123 -21.43 -14.94 -9.27
N ASP A 124 -21.17 -13.64 -9.09
CA ASP A 124 -20.29 -13.09 -8.06
C ASP A 124 -20.79 -13.33 -6.62
N GLU A 125 -22.04 -13.80 -6.46
CA GLU A 125 -22.67 -14.05 -5.18
C GLU A 125 -23.45 -15.37 -5.19
N ALA A 126 -22.78 -16.47 -4.84
CA ALA A 126 -23.45 -17.72 -4.49
C ALA A 126 -23.63 -17.80 -2.98
N ALA A 127 -24.84 -18.13 -2.52
CA ALA A 127 -25.11 -18.36 -1.10
C ALA A 127 -24.48 -19.68 -0.60
N ASP A 128 -24.35 -20.66 -1.50
CA ASP A 128 -23.87 -22.01 -1.20
C ASP A 128 -22.52 -22.32 -1.87
N ASP A 129 -21.80 -23.28 -1.30
CA ASP A 129 -20.55 -23.80 -1.84
C ASP A 129 -20.80 -24.59 -3.14
N THR A 130 -20.54 -23.95 -4.27
CA THR A 130 -20.62 -24.51 -5.63
C THR A 130 -19.35 -25.24 -6.06
N GLY A 131 -18.35 -25.36 -5.16
CA GLY A 131 -17.01 -25.84 -5.50
C GLY A 131 -16.11 -24.75 -6.10
N MET A 132 -16.52 -23.48 -6.10
CA MET A 132 -15.68 -22.35 -6.48
C MET A 132 -15.77 -21.22 -5.45
N MET A 133 -14.66 -20.50 -5.29
CA MET A 133 -14.54 -19.40 -4.34
C MET A 133 -13.65 -18.31 -4.92
N ARG A 134 -14.11 -17.07 -4.85
CA ARG A 134 -13.29 -15.88 -5.06
C ARG A 134 -12.66 -15.47 -3.74
N ILE A 135 -11.38 -15.17 -3.78
CA ILE A 135 -10.58 -14.73 -2.64
C ILE A 135 -10.01 -13.38 -3.03
N THR A 136 -10.39 -12.35 -2.27
CA THR A 136 -9.90 -10.99 -2.42
C THR A 136 -9.05 -10.67 -1.20
N VAL A 137 -7.85 -10.14 -1.44
CA VAL A 137 -6.93 -9.68 -0.41
C VAL A 137 -6.74 -8.19 -0.59
N ASP A 138 -7.02 -7.45 0.46
CA ASP A 138 -6.82 -6.01 0.54
C ASP A 138 -5.72 -5.72 1.54
N VAL A 139 -4.79 -4.84 1.17
CA VAL A 139 -3.67 -4.47 2.03
C VAL A 139 -3.62 -2.96 2.15
N GLY A 140 -3.56 -2.47 3.38
CA GLY A 140 -3.41 -1.06 3.71
C GLY A 140 -2.26 -0.82 4.69
N TRP A 141 -1.81 0.43 4.76
CA TRP A 141 -0.76 0.88 5.67
C TRP A 141 -1.16 2.17 6.36
N GLY A 142 -0.62 2.39 7.57
CA GLY A 142 -0.82 3.63 8.32
C GLY A 142 -2.01 3.63 9.30
N GLY A 143 -2.62 2.47 9.59
CA GLY A 143 -3.68 2.34 10.60
C GLY A 143 -4.53 1.09 10.45
N ASP A 144 -5.64 1.03 11.18
CA ASP A 144 -6.66 -0.02 11.05
C ASP A 144 -7.35 0.08 9.68
N LEU A 145 -7.53 -1.05 9.03
CA LEU A 145 -8.41 -1.24 7.88
C LEU A 145 -9.87 -1.11 8.31
N VAL A 146 -10.57 -0.13 7.73
CA VAL A 146 -12.03 -0.05 7.82
C VAL A 146 -12.59 -0.31 6.42
N TRP A 147 -13.40 -1.36 6.29
CA TRP A 147 -14.16 -1.63 5.08
C TRP A 147 -15.40 -0.70 4.99
N PRO A 148 -15.79 -0.20 3.79
CA PRO A 148 -15.11 -0.29 2.50
C PRO A 148 -13.88 0.63 2.39
N TYR A 149 -12.86 0.13 1.68
CA TYR A 149 -11.54 0.75 1.69
C TYR A 149 -11.57 2.17 1.11
N THR A 150 -11.15 3.13 1.92
CA THR A 150 -10.90 4.52 1.50
C THR A 150 -9.40 4.72 1.60
N ASP A 151 -8.73 4.89 0.47
CA ASP A 151 -7.28 4.96 0.22
C ASP A 151 -6.36 5.45 1.37
N PRO A 152 -5.09 4.97 1.44
CA PRO A 152 -4.31 4.34 0.35
C PRO A 152 -3.96 2.85 0.55
N GLY A 153 -4.19 2.00 -0.46
CA GLY A 153 -4.08 0.53 -0.31
C GLY A 153 -4.08 -0.23 -1.62
N TYR A 154 -3.93 -1.56 -1.55
CA TYR A 154 -3.85 -2.44 -2.72
C TYR A 154 -4.79 -3.63 -2.59
N THR A 155 -5.63 -3.83 -3.60
CA THR A 155 -6.58 -4.94 -3.72
C THR A 155 -6.13 -5.92 -4.79
N SER A 156 -6.17 -7.22 -4.47
CA SER A 156 -5.93 -8.29 -5.43
C SER A 156 -6.92 -9.42 -5.26
N THR A 157 -7.35 -10.03 -6.36
CA THR A 157 -8.38 -11.07 -6.34
C THR A 157 -7.93 -12.30 -7.13
N THR A 158 -8.24 -13.48 -6.61
CA THR A 158 -8.06 -14.76 -7.31
C THR A 158 -9.29 -15.65 -7.15
N THR A 159 -9.43 -16.63 -8.03
CA THR A 159 -10.51 -17.63 -7.94
C THR A 159 -9.88 -19.00 -7.70
N LYS A 160 -10.49 -19.78 -6.81
CA LYS A 160 -10.09 -21.13 -6.46
C LYS A 160 -11.25 -22.08 -6.69
N ALA A 161 -11.00 -23.14 -7.46
CA ALA A 161 -11.93 -24.26 -7.63
C ALA A 161 -11.52 -25.45 -6.76
N ARG A 162 -12.48 -26.31 -6.47
CA ARG A 162 -12.31 -27.56 -5.72
C ARG A 162 -11.41 -28.57 -6.43
#